data_AF-A0ABD0NJR4-F1
#
_entry.id   AF-A0ABD0NJR4-F1
#
_cell.length_a   1.000
_cell.length_b   1.000
_cell.length_c   1.000
_cell.angle_alpha   90.00
_cell.angle_beta   90.00
_cell.angle_gamma   90.00
#
_symmetry.space_group_name_H-M   'P 1'
#
loop_
_entity.id
_entity.type
_entity.pdbx_description
1 polymer ?
#
loop_
_entity_poly.entity_id
_entity_poly.type
_entity_poly.pdbx_seq_one_letter_code
_entity_poly.pdbx_strand_id
1 'polypeptide(L)' 'TTIVEAGKNKKNPDDFAEALDSVLGDFGFPDVFLFDVWGAMGDVKNGRI' A
#
# COMPACT_ATOMS: atom_id res chain seq x y z
N THR A 1 10.88 -7.78 -4.51
CA THR A 1 9.42 -7.79 -4.31
C THR A 1 8.96 -6.37 -4.13
N THR A 2 8.15 -5.88 -5.05
CA THR A 2 7.80 -4.45 -5.15
C THR A 2 6.61 -4.12 -4.25
N ILE A 3 6.46 -2.86 -3.84
CA ILE A 3 5.37 -2.29 -3.02
C ILE A 3 3.98 -2.88 -3.34
N VAL A 4 3.69 -3.01 -4.63
CA VAL A 4 2.42 -3.55 -5.14
C VAL A 4 2.22 -5.00 -4.76
N GLU A 5 3.25 -5.85 -4.76
CA GLU A 5 3.14 -7.26 -4.37
C GLU A 5 2.90 -7.43 -2.88
N ALA A 6 3.51 -6.57 -2.05
CA ALA A 6 3.29 -6.56 -0.61
C ALA A 6 1.84 -6.17 -0.25
N GLY A 7 1.24 -5.26 -1.03
CA GLY A 7 -0.11 -4.76 -0.78
C GLY A 7 -1.26 -5.49 -1.48
N LYS A 8 -0.99 -6.18 -2.61
CA LYS A 8 -2.04 -6.75 -3.49
C LYS A 8 -3.01 -7.73 -2.80
N ASN A 9 -2.55 -8.42 -1.77
CA ASN A 9 -3.34 -9.43 -1.05
C ASN A 9 -3.99 -8.88 0.25
N LYS A 10 -3.73 -7.63 0.62
CA LYS A 10 -4.31 -7.04 1.83
C LYS A 10 -5.73 -6.55 1.57
N LYS A 11 -6.59 -6.64 2.59
CA LYS A 11 -8.03 -6.33 2.50
C LYS A 11 -8.42 -5.05 3.24
N ASN A 12 -7.51 -4.52 4.05
CA ASN A 12 -7.70 -3.31 4.83
C ASN A 12 -6.40 -2.47 4.82
N PRO A 13 -6.48 -1.16 5.12
CA PRO A 13 -5.34 -0.26 5.10
C PRO A 13 -4.29 -0.58 6.17
N ASP A 14 -4.71 -1.10 7.32
CA ASP A 14 -3.80 -1.38 8.44
C ASP A 14 -2.84 -2.53 8.11
N ASP A 15 -3.35 -3.63 7.57
CA ASP A 15 -2.56 -4.77 7.09
C ASP A 15 -1.63 -4.38 5.94
N PHE A 16 -2.03 -3.37 5.15
CA PHE A 16 -1.22 -2.81 4.08
C PHE A 16 -0.07 -1.96 4.65
N ALA A 17 -0.34 -1.10 5.62
CA ALA A 17 0.67 -0.30 6.31
C ALA A 17 1.69 -1.19 7.00
N GLU A 18 1.27 -2.24 7.71
CA GLU A 18 2.17 -3.20 8.37
C GLU A 18 3.05 -3.95 7.35
N ALA A 19 2.48 -4.35 6.21
CA ALA A 19 3.24 -5.01 5.14
C ALA A 19 4.23 -4.05 4.46
N LEU A 20 3.89 -2.76 4.33
CA LEU A 20 4.83 -1.77 3.81
C LEU A 20 5.91 -1.46 4.83
N ASP A 21 5.59 -1.32 6.10
CA ASP A 21 6.57 -1.05 7.15
C ASP A 21 7.61 -2.18 7.24
N SER A 22 7.16 -3.43 7.08
CA SER A 22 8.07 -4.59 7.03
C SER A 22 9.01 -4.60 5.81
N VAL A 23 8.69 -3.90 4.71
CA VAL A 23 9.49 -3.92 3.47
C VAL A 23 10.22 -2.58 3.24
N LEU A 24 9.64 -1.49 3.72
CA LEU A 24 9.99 -0.11 3.43
C LEU A 24 10.02 0.78 4.67
N GLY A 25 9.89 0.24 5.89
CA GLY A 25 9.95 1.02 7.14
C GLY A 25 11.26 1.81 7.27
N ASP A 26 12.36 1.25 6.76
CA ASP A 26 13.67 1.93 6.69
C ASP A 26 13.71 3.16 5.76
N PHE A 27 12.71 3.34 4.89
CA PHE A 27 12.58 4.53 4.05
C PHE A 27 11.85 5.68 4.76
N GLY A 28 11.16 5.40 5.88
CA GLY A 28 10.45 6.41 6.67
C GLY A 28 9.38 7.16 5.87
N PHE A 29 8.61 6.44 5.04
CA PHE A 29 7.55 7.07 4.25
C PHE A 29 6.48 7.70 5.16
N PRO A 30 5.99 8.91 4.83
CA PRO A 30 4.88 9.50 5.56
C PRO A 30 3.60 8.66 5.44
N ASP A 31 2.78 8.62 6.49
CA ASP A 31 1.50 7.89 6.47
C ASP A 31 0.61 8.28 5.28
N VAL A 32 0.62 9.56 4.90
CA VAL A 32 -0.10 10.11 3.74
C VAL A 32 0.26 9.38 2.44
N PHE A 33 1.53 9.06 2.25
CA PHE A 33 1.99 8.32 1.07
C PHE A 33 1.41 6.90 1.03
N LEU A 34 1.29 6.24 2.19
CA LEU A 34 0.68 4.90 2.28
C LEU A 34 -0.80 4.94 1.88
N PHE A 35 -1.53 5.97 2.34
CA PHE A 35 -2.94 6.14 1.98
C PHE A 35 -3.13 6.43 0.49
N ASP A 36 -2.28 7.24 -0.12
CA ASP A 36 -2.33 7.54 -1.56
C ASP A 36 -2.07 6.29 -2.40
N VAL A 37 -1.06 5.49 -2.03
CA VAL A 37 -0.74 4.23 -2.73
C VAL A 37 -1.88 3.22 -2.55
N TRP A 38 -2.44 3.10 -1.35
CA TRP A 38 -3.60 2.24 -1.09
C TRP A 38 -4.83 2.64 -1.91
N GLY A 39 -5.13 3.95 -1.96
CA GLY A 39 -6.22 4.52 -2.74
C GLY A 39 -6.05 4.24 -4.23
N ALA A 40 -4.86 4.50 -4.78
CA ALA A 40 -4.53 4.23 -6.17
C ALA A 40 -4.67 2.75 -6.53
N MET A 41 -4.24 1.84 -5.65
CA MET A 41 -4.45 0.39 -5.85
C MET A 41 -5.94 0.02 -5.82
N GLY A 42 -6.74 0.66 -4.96
CA GLY A 42 -8.19 0.49 -4.91
C GLY A 42 -8.88 0.95 -6.20
N ASP A 43 -8.46 2.09 -6.74
CA ASP A 43 -8.99 2.62 -8.00
C ASP A 43 -8.63 1.75 -9.20
N VAL A 44 -7.38 1.25 -9.28
CA VAL A 44 -6.96 0.27 -10.29
C VAL A 44 -7.80 -1.02 -10.18
N LYS A 45 -8.05 -1.52 -8.97
CA LYS A 45 -8.84 -2.73 -8.74
C LYS A 45 -10.32 -2.55 -9.10
N ASN A 46 -10.85 -1.34 -8.93
CA ASN A 46 -12.23 -0.98 -9.29
C ASN A 46 -12.37 -0.51 -10.75
N GLY A 47 -11.29 -0.52 -11.54
CA GLY A 47 -11.30 -0.07 -12.93
C GLY A 47 -11.62 1.42 -13.08
N ARG A 48 -11.30 2.24 -12.08
CA ARG A 48 -11.50 3.70 -12.08
C ARG A 48 -10.36 4.50 -12.73
N ILE A 49 -9.49 3.82 -13.47
CA ILE A 49 -8.36 4.40 -14.20
C ILE A 49 -8.70 4.69 -15.66
#